data_AF-A0A6I5F504-F1
#
_entry.id   AF-A0A6I5F504-F1
#
_cell.length_a   1.000
_cell.length_b   1.000
_cell.length_c   1.000
_cell.angle_alpha   90.00
_cell.angle_beta   90.00
_cell.angle_gamma   90.00
#
_symmetry.space_group_name_H-M   'P 1'
#
loop_
_entity.id
_entity.type
_entity.pdbx_description
1 polymer ?
#
loop_
_entity_poly.entity_id
_entity_poly.type
_entity_poly.pdbx_seq_one_letter_code
_entity_poly.pdbx_strand_id
1 'polypeptide(L)'
;MSARNVLARAHRLSWLVLIALVIAEVVTDLPGPGWTTTFLPAAVVAVLLLTTNALQARAGAPRGGPREPVEVAPPVTGRWSALNSPADKVPSHGTHVYGQTYAIDVVAEPEAADGAPQARPPFRWVWPVVRRNRDFPAFGAPLLAVADATVVVASDGQRDHLSRNSLPALAYLMLVEATVRTVLGAHRVLGNHVVLDLGGGTYAVYAHIRRGSLTVKPGDRVRAGQEIGRVGNSGNTTEPHLHLHLMDGPDPDAARGVPFTWRGVGVPANGETFTVDAVDAVDAVDAVDAGAAGDAGDDGDAPGRGGKRGVRDGRSGAVGGAG
;
A
#
# COMPACT_ATOMS: atom_id res chain seq x y z
N MET A 1 6.51 -3.28 22.64
CA MET A 1 6.71 -3.90 21.31
C MET A 1 5.58 -4.91 21.10
N SER A 2 4.86 -4.85 19.98
CA SER A 2 3.75 -5.78 19.70
C SER A 2 4.26 -7.23 19.56
N ALA A 3 3.46 -8.21 19.96
CA ALA A 3 3.75 -9.64 19.75
C ALA A 3 4.04 -9.96 18.28
N ARG A 4 3.42 -9.24 17.33
CA ARG A 4 3.67 -9.38 15.90
C ARG A 4 5.08 -8.95 15.51
N ASN A 5 5.56 -7.84 16.07
CA ASN A 5 6.91 -7.34 15.82
C ASN A 5 7.96 -8.31 16.38
N VAL A 6 7.66 -8.97 17.51
CA VAL A 6 8.50 -10.04 18.05
C VAL A 6 8.52 -11.23 17.11
N LEU A 7 7.37 -11.70 16.61
CA LEU A 7 7.30 -12.81 15.65
C LEU A 7 8.03 -12.51 14.34
N ALA A 8 7.87 -11.31 13.78
CA ALA A 8 8.55 -10.88 12.56
C ALA A 8 10.07 -10.85 12.75
N ARG A 9 10.56 -10.32 13.88
CA ARG A 9 12.00 -10.32 14.23
C ARG A 9 12.54 -11.73 14.44
N ALA A 10 11.79 -12.58 15.15
CA ALA A 10 12.17 -13.98 15.36
C ALA A 10 12.28 -14.74 14.02
N HIS A 11 11.33 -14.56 13.10
CA HIS A 11 11.38 -15.16 11.78
C HIS A 11 12.62 -14.70 10.98
N ARG A 12 12.94 -13.40 11.00
CA ARG A 12 14.16 -12.88 10.34
C ARG A 12 15.43 -13.44 10.98
N LEU A 13 15.49 -13.51 12.30
CA LEU A 13 16.63 -14.08 13.02
C LEU A 13 16.82 -15.57 12.68
N SER A 14 15.73 -16.34 12.62
CA SER A 14 15.78 -17.74 12.22
C SER A 14 16.37 -17.92 10.82
N TRP A 15 16.01 -17.07 9.85
CA TRP A 15 16.64 -17.11 8.53
C TRP A 15 18.14 -16.79 8.57
N LEU A 16 18.55 -15.77 9.33
CA LEU A 16 19.96 -15.43 9.47
C LEU A 16 20.77 -16.57 10.10
N VAL A 17 20.21 -17.24 11.11
CA VAL A 17 20.82 -18.43 11.73
C VAL A 17 20.91 -19.57 10.73
N LEU A 18 19.85 -19.84 9.95
CA LEU A 18 19.87 -20.89 8.93
C LEU A 18 20.96 -20.63 7.87
N ILE A 19 21.04 -19.40 7.38
CA ILE A 19 22.05 -18.99 6.40
C ILE A 19 23.46 -19.14 7.00
N ALA A 20 23.66 -18.71 8.24
CA ALA A 20 24.95 -18.84 8.93
C ALA A 20 25.36 -20.31 9.11
N LEU A 21 24.43 -21.21 9.45
CA LEU A 21 24.69 -22.65 9.54
C LEU A 21 25.11 -23.24 8.20
N VAL A 22 24.42 -22.88 7.12
CA VAL A 22 24.76 -23.35 5.76
C VAL A 22 26.13 -22.83 5.33
N ILE A 23 26.44 -21.55 5.59
CA ILE A 23 27.77 -20.98 5.28
C ILE A 23 28.85 -21.67 6.11
N ALA A 24 28.61 -21.89 7.40
CA ALA A 24 29.58 -22.55 8.27
C ALA A 24 29.89 -23.96 7.79
N GLU A 25 28.90 -24.76 7.40
CA GLU A 25 29.14 -26.10 6.82
C GLU A 25 29.99 -26.06 5.55
N VAL A 26 29.78 -25.07 4.69
CA VAL A 26 30.50 -24.96 3.40
C VAL A 26 31.93 -24.42 3.60
N VAL A 27 32.13 -23.53 4.56
CA VAL A 27 33.39 -22.78 4.73
C VAL A 27 34.28 -23.39 5.80
N THR A 28 33.69 -23.98 6.83
CA THR A 28 34.40 -24.54 7.97
C THR A 28 34.12 -26.03 8.02
N ASP A 29 35.16 -26.86 7.98
CA ASP A 29 35.05 -28.29 8.24
C ASP A 29 34.68 -28.50 9.73
N LEU A 30 33.42 -28.23 10.08
CA LEU A 30 32.96 -28.23 11.46
C LEU A 30 33.22 -29.62 12.07
N PRO A 31 33.92 -29.70 13.21
CA PRO A 31 34.26 -30.98 13.81
C PRO A 31 32.99 -31.68 14.32
N GLY A 32 32.81 -32.93 13.91
CA GLY A 32 31.67 -33.77 14.31
C GLY A 32 30.91 -34.32 13.12
N PRO A 33 29.91 -35.19 13.35
CA PRO A 33 29.09 -35.68 12.25
C PRO A 33 28.14 -34.57 11.80
N GLY A 34 28.18 -34.19 10.52
CA GLY A 34 27.42 -33.08 9.92
C GLY A 34 25.91 -33.12 10.19
N TRP A 35 25.35 -34.29 10.51
CA TRP A 35 23.95 -34.40 10.93
C TRP A 35 23.65 -33.70 12.27
N THR A 36 24.61 -33.67 13.22
CA THR A 36 24.47 -33.00 14.53
C THR A 36 24.83 -31.53 14.51
N THR A 37 25.87 -31.15 13.75
CA THR A 37 26.42 -29.79 13.74
C THR A 37 25.67 -28.87 12.79
N THR A 38 25.03 -29.43 11.75
CA THR A 38 24.41 -28.63 10.68
C THR A 38 22.98 -29.07 10.39
N PHE A 39 22.73 -30.34 10.04
CA PHE A 39 21.41 -30.77 9.60
C PHE A 39 20.34 -30.64 10.69
N LEU A 40 20.60 -31.15 11.90
CA LEU A 40 19.65 -31.09 13.01
C LEU A 40 19.36 -29.64 13.44
N PRO A 41 20.36 -28.76 13.66
CA PRO A 41 20.12 -27.34 13.88
C PRO A 41 19.34 -26.68 12.73
N ALA A 42 19.68 -26.94 11.48
CA ALA A 42 18.97 -26.40 10.32
C ALA A 42 17.50 -26.88 10.27
N ALA A 43 17.23 -28.14 10.62
CA ALA A 43 15.88 -28.68 10.70
C ALA A 43 15.06 -28.01 11.82
N VAL A 44 15.65 -27.80 12.99
CA VAL A 44 15.01 -27.06 14.10
C VAL A 44 14.69 -25.63 13.67
N VAL A 45 15.63 -24.95 13.02
CA VAL A 45 15.44 -23.59 12.50
C VAL A 45 14.36 -23.56 11.41
N ALA A 46 14.30 -24.56 10.53
CA ALA A 46 13.25 -24.69 9.52
C ALA A 46 11.86 -24.86 10.17
N VAL A 47 11.74 -25.67 11.22
CA VAL A 47 10.49 -25.80 12.00
C VAL A 47 10.11 -24.48 12.65
N LEU A 48 11.07 -23.75 13.24
CA LEU A 48 10.86 -22.40 13.78
C LEU A 48 10.39 -21.41 12.72
N LEU A 49 10.95 -21.45 11.50
CA LEU A 49 10.52 -20.62 10.38
C LEU A 49 9.07 -20.92 9.98
N LEU A 50 8.74 -22.19 9.77
CA LEU A 50 7.37 -22.62 9.44
C LEU A 50 6.38 -22.21 10.54
N THR A 51 6.77 -22.40 11.80
CA THR A 51 5.94 -22.05 12.97
C THR A 51 5.72 -20.55 13.08
N THR A 52 6.80 -19.75 13.01
CA THR A 52 6.69 -18.29 13.10
C THR A 52 5.95 -17.70 11.90
N ASN A 53 6.06 -18.27 10.70
CA ASN A 53 5.25 -17.88 9.55
C ASN A 53 3.76 -18.18 9.78
N ALA A 54 3.42 -19.39 10.25
CA ALA A 54 2.03 -19.76 10.56
C ALA A 54 1.42 -18.89 11.67
N LEU A 55 2.20 -18.57 12.71
CA LEU A 55 1.78 -17.67 13.78
C LEU A 55 1.59 -16.23 13.29
N GLN A 56 2.46 -15.73 12.42
CA GLN A 56 2.29 -14.41 11.80
C GLN A 56 1.02 -14.34 10.95
N ALA A 57 0.78 -15.33 10.09
CA ALA A 57 -0.44 -15.41 9.29
C ALA A 57 -1.70 -15.42 10.18
N ARG A 58 -1.71 -16.23 11.25
CA ARG A 58 -2.81 -16.25 12.23
C ARG A 58 -2.96 -14.93 12.98
N ALA A 59 -1.86 -14.28 13.36
CA ALA A 59 -1.89 -13.03 14.12
C ALA A 59 -2.31 -11.82 13.26
N GLY A 60 -2.02 -11.86 11.96
CA GLY A 60 -2.39 -10.86 10.96
C GLY A 60 -3.84 -11.00 10.48
N ALA A 61 -4.45 -12.18 10.65
CA ALA A 61 -5.86 -12.38 10.30
C ALA A 61 -6.77 -11.33 11.00
N PRO A 62 -7.82 -10.85 10.31
CA PRO A 62 -8.82 -9.96 10.89
C PRO A 62 -9.39 -10.54 12.20
N ARG A 63 -9.69 -9.68 13.18
CA ARG A 63 -10.37 -10.07 14.43
C ARG A 63 -11.77 -9.48 14.44
N GLY A 64 -12.72 -10.23 15.00
CA GLY A 64 -14.11 -9.80 15.14
C GLY A 64 -14.98 -10.22 13.95
N GLY A 65 -16.21 -9.70 13.90
CA GLY A 65 -17.11 -9.88 12.77
C GLY A 65 -16.61 -9.16 11.51
N PRO A 66 -17.30 -9.36 10.37
CA PRO A 66 -16.98 -8.65 9.13
C PRO A 66 -16.98 -7.14 9.39
N ARG A 67 -15.86 -6.47 9.06
CA ARG A 67 -15.83 -5.01 9.01
C ARG A 67 -16.51 -4.55 7.73
N GLU A 68 -17.29 -3.49 7.81
CA GLU A 68 -17.80 -2.83 6.60
C GLU A 68 -16.61 -2.33 5.76
N PRO A 69 -16.66 -2.52 4.43
CA PRO A 69 -15.64 -1.99 3.54
C PRO A 69 -15.55 -0.47 3.65
N VAL A 70 -14.33 0.06 3.76
CA VAL A 70 -14.09 1.50 3.67
C VAL A 70 -14.17 1.92 2.21
N GLU A 71 -15.09 2.81 1.87
CA GLU A 71 -15.15 3.39 0.53
C GLU A 71 -14.03 4.42 0.34
N VAL A 72 -13.27 4.27 -0.74
CA VAL A 72 -12.19 5.19 -1.12
C VAL A 72 -12.24 5.47 -2.63
N ALA A 73 -11.59 6.53 -3.11
CA ALA A 73 -11.49 6.82 -4.54
C ALA A 73 -10.60 5.79 -5.26
N PRO A 74 -10.82 5.52 -6.56
CA PRO A 74 -9.91 4.70 -7.34
C PRO A 74 -8.50 5.33 -7.42
N PRO A 75 -7.41 4.53 -7.30
CA PRO A 75 -6.04 5.03 -7.27
C PRO A 75 -5.44 5.33 -8.65
N VAL A 76 -6.23 5.18 -9.72
CA VAL A 76 -5.79 5.22 -11.12
C VAL A 76 -6.91 5.75 -12.02
N THR A 77 -6.55 6.21 -13.22
CA THR A 77 -7.49 6.59 -14.29
C THR A 77 -7.31 5.74 -15.53
N GLY A 78 -8.32 5.69 -16.39
CA GLY A 78 -8.33 4.89 -17.62
C GLY A 78 -8.72 3.43 -17.37
N ARG A 79 -8.34 2.55 -18.30
CA ARG A 79 -8.78 1.14 -18.32
C ARG A 79 -7.74 0.20 -17.69
N TRP A 80 -8.18 -0.61 -16.73
CA TRP A 80 -7.36 -1.50 -15.92
C TRP A 80 -8.04 -2.86 -15.74
N SER A 81 -7.27 -3.86 -15.33
CA SER A 81 -7.78 -5.17 -14.90
C SER A 81 -7.25 -5.54 -13.53
N ALA A 82 -8.08 -6.21 -12.75
CA ALA A 82 -7.67 -6.75 -11.45
C ALA A 82 -6.96 -8.10 -11.55
N LEU A 83 -5.94 -8.23 -10.70
CA LEU A 83 -5.18 -9.44 -10.42
C LEU A 83 -5.15 -9.60 -8.89
N ASN A 84 -5.08 -10.84 -8.40
CA ASN A 84 -5.08 -11.14 -6.96
C ASN A 84 -6.10 -10.30 -6.15
N SER A 85 -7.36 -10.30 -6.59
CA SER A 85 -8.44 -9.50 -6.01
C SER A 85 -9.05 -10.17 -4.76
N PRO A 86 -9.46 -9.36 -3.75
CA PRO A 86 -10.20 -9.87 -2.61
C PRO A 86 -11.67 -10.19 -2.93
N ALA A 87 -12.16 -9.84 -4.12
CA ALA A 87 -13.48 -10.26 -4.59
C ALA A 87 -13.56 -11.77 -4.81
N ASP A 88 -12.47 -12.40 -5.26
CA ASP A 88 -12.44 -13.85 -5.52
C ASP A 88 -12.01 -14.67 -4.30
N LYS A 89 -11.09 -14.11 -3.50
CA LYS A 89 -10.44 -14.84 -2.41
C LYS A 89 -9.95 -13.89 -1.33
N VAL A 90 -10.22 -14.26 -0.07
CA VAL A 90 -9.65 -13.58 1.11
C VAL A 90 -8.93 -14.62 1.98
N PRO A 91 -7.62 -14.47 2.27
CA PRO A 91 -6.74 -13.40 1.81
C PRO A 91 -6.38 -13.54 0.32
N SER A 92 -6.41 -12.43 -0.41
CA SER A 92 -6.26 -12.41 -1.88
C SER A 92 -4.89 -12.90 -2.34
N HIS A 93 -3.85 -12.54 -1.59
CA HIS A 93 -2.46 -12.96 -1.83
C HIS A 93 -2.09 -14.25 -1.07
N GLY A 94 -3.08 -14.97 -0.52
CA GLY A 94 -2.87 -16.19 0.24
C GLY A 94 -2.24 -15.99 1.64
N THR A 95 -2.08 -14.75 2.09
CA THR A 95 -1.50 -14.42 3.39
C THR A 95 -2.12 -13.18 4.01
N HIS A 96 -2.13 -13.12 5.35
CA HIS A 96 -2.53 -11.94 6.12
C HIS A 96 -1.33 -11.08 6.55
N VAL A 97 -0.11 -11.54 6.27
CA VAL A 97 1.12 -10.85 6.64
C VAL A 97 1.24 -9.56 5.83
N TYR A 98 1.84 -8.52 6.41
CA TYR A 98 1.98 -7.17 5.82
C TYR A 98 0.68 -6.37 5.71
N GLY A 99 -0.38 -6.76 6.41
CA GLY A 99 -1.68 -6.08 6.32
C GLY A 99 -2.43 -6.33 5.01
N GLN A 100 -1.94 -7.23 4.13
CA GLN A 100 -2.44 -7.37 2.76
C GLN A 100 -3.65 -8.32 2.60
N THR A 101 -4.41 -8.58 3.67
CA THR A 101 -5.56 -9.52 3.63
C THR A 101 -6.54 -9.22 2.50
N TYR A 102 -6.84 -7.94 2.29
CA TYR A 102 -7.74 -7.46 1.26
C TYR A 102 -6.98 -6.68 0.19
N ALA A 103 -5.73 -7.05 -0.11
CA ALA A 103 -4.98 -6.37 -1.15
C ALA A 103 -5.51 -6.68 -2.54
N ILE A 104 -5.31 -5.77 -3.47
CA ILE A 104 -5.60 -5.95 -4.89
C ILE A 104 -4.37 -5.54 -5.70
N ASP A 105 -4.08 -6.32 -6.74
CA ASP A 105 -3.17 -5.92 -7.79
C ASP A 105 -3.98 -5.43 -8.99
N VAL A 106 -3.54 -4.36 -9.65
CA VAL A 106 -4.14 -3.93 -10.91
C VAL A 106 -3.08 -3.62 -11.95
N VAL A 107 -3.39 -4.00 -13.19
CA VAL A 107 -2.55 -3.76 -14.37
C VAL A 107 -3.30 -2.91 -15.38
N ALA A 108 -2.60 -1.98 -16.03
CA ALA A 108 -3.19 -1.16 -17.07
C ALA A 108 -3.44 -2.01 -18.33
N GLU A 109 -4.63 -1.87 -18.90
CA GLU A 109 -5.05 -2.53 -20.13
C GLU A 109 -5.60 -1.47 -21.10
N PRO A 110 -4.75 -0.54 -21.57
CA PRO A 110 -5.17 0.54 -22.44
C PRO A 110 -5.74 -0.03 -23.74
N GLU A 111 -6.76 0.64 -24.28
CA GLU A 111 -7.24 0.32 -25.61
C GLU A 111 -6.12 0.54 -26.62
N ALA A 112 -5.97 -0.42 -27.52
CA ALA A 112 -5.06 -0.30 -28.64
C ALA A 112 -5.45 0.94 -29.45
N ALA A 113 -4.52 1.89 -29.64
CA ALA A 113 -4.65 2.84 -30.72
C ALA A 113 -4.76 2.06 -32.05
N ASP A 114 -5.60 2.55 -32.97
CA ASP A 114 -5.95 1.87 -34.21
C ASP A 114 -4.76 1.14 -34.85
N GLY A 115 -4.84 -0.20 -34.89
CA GLY A 115 -3.96 -1.05 -35.67
C GLY A 115 -2.81 -1.78 -34.95
N ALA A 116 -2.60 -1.65 -33.63
CA ALA A 116 -1.59 -2.45 -32.92
C ALA A 116 -2.03 -2.91 -31.52
N PRO A 117 -1.90 -4.19 -31.14
CA PRO A 117 -2.15 -4.61 -29.78
C PRO A 117 -1.04 -4.07 -28.87
N GLN A 118 -1.33 -3.07 -28.03
CA GLN A 118 -0.54 -2.88 -26.81
C GLN A 118 -1.10 -3.77 -25.69
N ALA A 119 -1.20 -5.06 -26.00
CA ALA A 119 -1.56 -6.06 -25.02
C ALA A 119 -0.41 -6.20 -24.03
N ARG A 120 -0.74 -6.22 -22.73
CA ARG A 120 0.20 -6.59 -21.67
C ARG A 120 0.94 -7.86 -22.07
N PRO A 121 2.28 -7.88 -22.03
CA PRO A 121 3.08 -9.06 -22.28
C PRO A 121 2.55 -10.32 -21.58
N PRO A 122 2.17 -11.40 -22.30
CA PRO A 122 1.71 -12.60 -21.65
C PRO A 122 2.86 -13.32 -20.96
N PHE A 123 2.53 -14.13 -19.96
CA PHE A 123 3.46 -15.05 -19.32
C PHE A 123 4.09 -16.00 -20.35
N ARG A 124 5.36 -16.35 -20.16
CA ARG A 124 6.11 -17.24 -21.06
C ARG A 124 6.70 -18.45 -20.33
N TRP A 125 6.64 -19.61 -20.94
CA TRP A 125 7.21 -20.82 -20.34
C TRP A 125 8.73 -20.81 -20.28
N VAL A 126 9.43 -20.18 -21.24
CA VAL A 126 10.91 -20.22 -21.28
C VAL A 126 11.50 -18.89 -21.74
N TRP A 127 11.08 -18.37 -22.89
CA TRP A 127 11.70 -17.20 -23.53
C TRP A 127 10.68 -16.12 -23.95
N PRO A 128 11.01 -14.82 -23.83
CA PRO A 128 12.18 -14.27 -23.12
C PRO A 128 12.13 -14.56 -21.61
N VAL A 129 13.30 -14.73 -20.99
CA VAL A 129 13.40 -15.00 -19.54
C VAL A 129 12.92 -13.78 -18.74
N VAL A 130 13.35 -12.60 -19.15
CA VAL A 130 12.99 -11.32 -18.51
C VAL A 130 12.67 -10.28 -19.59
N ARG A 131 11.85 -9.29 -19.26
CA ARG A 131 11.49 -8.16 -20.12
C ARG A 131 11.77 -6.83 -19.45
N ARG A 132 11.86 -5.75 -20.23
CA ARG A 132 12.04 -4.39 -19.70
C ARG A 132 10.71 -3.87 -19.19
N ASN A 133 10.74 -3.03 -18.16
CA ASN A 133 9.50 -2.51 -17.57
C ASN A 133 8.68 -1.67 -18.54
N ARG A 134 9.33 -0.93 -19.44
CA ARG A 134 8.67 -0.16 -20.51
C ARG A 134 7.88 -1.01 -21.51
N ASP A 135 8.06 -2.33 -21.50
CA ASP A 135 7.29 -3.25 -22.35
C ASP A 135 5.90 -3.52 -21.77
N PHE A 136 5.62 -3.08 -20.53
CA PHE A 136 4.34 -3.25 -19.84
C PHE A 136 3.58 -1.93 -19.75
N PRO A 137 2.29 -1.88 -20.13
CA PRO A 137 1.53 -0.63 -20.13
C PRO A 137 1.42 0.07 -18.78
N ALA A 138 1.38 -0.71 -17.69
CA ALA A 138 1.25 -0.15 -16.35
C ALA A 138 2.48 0.65 -15.92
N PHE A 139 3.69 0.34 -16.42
CA PHE A 139 4.90 0.98 -15.92
C PHE A 139 4.94 2.48 -16.24
N GLY A 140 5.04 3.31 -15.19
CA GLY A 140 5.03 4.76 -15.31
C GLY A 140 3.65 5.40 -15.31
N ALA A 141 2.57 4.60 -15.23
CA ALA A 141 1.21 5.10 -15.07
C ALA A 141 1.08 5.90 -13.76
N PRO A 142 0.34 7.03 -13.74
CA PRO A 142 0.13 7.82 -12.53
C PRO A 142 -0.56 7.04 -11.42
N LEU A 143 -0.17 7.30 -10.18
CA LEU A 143 -0.81 6.81 -8.97
C LEU A 143 -1.46 7.98 -8.24
N LEU A 144 -2.73 7.83 -7.91
CA LEU A 144 -3.54 8.86 -7.26
C LEU A 144 -3.84 8.48 -5.81
N ALA A 145 -3.84 9.47 -4.93
CA ALA A 145 -4.28 9.30 -3.55
C ALA A 145 -5.77 8.88 -3.50
N VAL A 146 -6.09 7.82 -2.76
CA VAL A 146 -7.45 7.26 -2.68
C VAL A 146 -8.36 8.07 -1.76
N ALA A 147 -7.81 8.97 -0.95
CA ALA A 147 -8.54 9.81 -0.02
C ALA A 147 -7.69 11.02 0.36
N ASP A 148 -8.32 12.01 1.00
CA ASP A 148 -7.61 13.01 1.77
C ASP A 148 -6.84 12.33 2.89
N ALA A 149 -5.54 12.61 2.97
CA ALA A 149 -4.66 11.84 3.85
C ALA A 149 -3.40 12.61 4.24
N THR A 150 -2.74 12.10 5.28
CA THR A 150 -1.36 12.49 5.62
C THR A 150 -0.39 11.38 5.21
N VAL A 151 0.67 11.73 4.51
CA VAL A 151 1.73 10.78 4.16
C VAL A 151 2.52 10.44 5.41
N VAL A 152 2.54 9.17 5.83
CA VAL A 152 3.28 8.72 7.02
C VAL A 152 4.58 7.99 6.66
N VAL A 153 4.63 7.33 5.51
CA VAL A 153 5.83 6.69 4.98
C VAL A 153 5.94 6.99 3.49
N ALA A 154 7.14 7.32 3.03
CA ALA A 154 7.47 7.40 1.62
C ALA A 154 8.88 6.80 1.43
N SER A 155 9.00 5.79 0.58
CA SER A 155 10.27 5.14 0.26
C SER A 155 10.43 5.09 -1.25
N ASP A 156 11.52 5.68 -1.76
CA ASP A 156 11.73 5.84 -3.22
C ASP A 156 13.15 5.46 -3.72
N GLY A 157 13.94 4.80 -2.87
CA GLY A 157 15.35 4.52 -3.15
C GLY A 157 15.63 3.22 -3.90
N GLN A 158 14.67 2.29 -3.96
CA GLN A 158 14.88 0.92 -4.45
C GLN A 158 14.79 0.85 -5.98
N ARG A 159 15.67 0.06 -6.61
CA ARG A 159 15.66 -0.11 -8.07
C ARG A 159 14.48 -0.96 -8.51
N ASP A 160 13.84 -0.53 -9.59
CA ASP A 160 12.97 -1.39 -10.39
C ASP A 160 13.82 -2.48 -11.05
N HIS A 161 13.40 -3.74 -10.96
CA HIS A 161 14.05 -4.85 -11.65
C HIS A 161 13.33 -5.17 -12.96
N LEU A 162 13.90 -6.08 -13.76
CA LEU A 162 13.25 -6.63 -14.95
C LEU A 162 12.08 -7.54 -14.55
N SER A 163 11.18 -7.85 -15.46
CA SER A 163 10.07 -8.77 -15.15
C SER A 163 10.57 -10.15 -14.74
N ARG A 164 9.76 -10.84 -13.94
CA ARG A 164 9.77 -12.29 -13.69
C ARG A 164 8.51 -12.95 -14.27
N ASN A 165 8.07 -12.48 -15.44
CA ASN A 165 6.88 -13.00 -16.16
C ASN A 165 7.21 -14.17 -17.10
N SER A 166 8.15 -15.02 -16.69
CA SER A 166 8.45 -16.30 -17.33
C SER A 166 8.67 -17.38 -16.29
N LEU A 167 8.54 -18.67 -16.63
CA LEU A 167 8.73 -19.75 -15.65
C LEU A 167 10.14 -19.73 -15.01
N PRO A 168 11.25 -19.60 -15.75
CA PRO A 168 12.57 -19.57 -15.12
C PRO A 168 12.76 -18.35 -14.21
N ALA A 169 12.25 -17.20 -14.61
CA ALA A 169 12.38 -15.97 -13.82
C ALA A 169 11.44 -15.98 -12.59
N LEU A 170 10.24 -16.54 -12.71
CA LEU A 170 9.32 -16.76 -11.60
C LEU A 170 9.91 -17.77 -10.60
N ALA A 171 10.52 -18.86 -11.08
CA ALA A 171 11.21 -19.81 -10.22
C ALA A 171 12.34 -19.12 -9.44
N TYR A 172 13.15 -18.28 -10.10
CA TYR A 172 14.18 -17.49 -9.43
C TYR A 172 13.59 -16.50 -8.39
N LEU A 173 12.49 -15.81 -8.71
CA LEU A 173 11.78 -14.96 -7.74
C LEU A 173 11.36 -15.76 -6.51
N MET A 174 10.67 -16.89 -6.72
CA MET A 174 10.07 -17.68 -5.66
C MET A 174 11.10 -18.40 -4.78
N LEU A 175 12.17 -18.93 -5.39
CA LEU A 175 13.16 -19.76 -4.69
C LEU A 175 14.28 -18.93 -4.04
N VAL A 176 14.60 -17.76 -4.58
CA VAL A 176 15.76 -16.97 -4.16
C VAL A 176 15.36 -15.57 -3.70
N GLU A 177 14.81 -14.74 -4.60
CA GLU A 177 14.62 -13.32 -4.28
C GLU A 177 13.58 -13.08 -3.20
N ALA A 178 12.46 -13.79 -3.21
CA ALA A 178 11.39 -13.65 -2.24
C ALA A 178 11.89 -13.94 -0.81
N THR A 179 12.71 -14.99 -0.66
CA THR A 179 13.35 -15.33 0.62
C THR A 179 14.26 -14.19 1.08
N VAL A 180 15.19 -13.74 0.23
CA VAL A 180 16.12 -12.65 0.57
C VAL A 180 15.37 -11.38 0.99
N ARG A 181 14.32 -11.01 0.24
CA ARG A 181 13.49 -9.83 0.55
C ARG A 181 12.75 -9.98 1.87
N THR A 182 12.19 -11.16 2.13
CA THR A 182 11.50 -11.46 3.40
C THR A 182 12.43 -11.33 4.59
N VAL A 183 13.68 -11.81 4.48
CA VAL A 183 14.70 -11.66 5.52
C VAL A 183 15.03 -10.20 5.79
N LEU A 184 15.12 -9.39 4.74
CA LEU A 184 15.40 -7.96 4.82
C LEU A 184 14.16 -7.11 5.24
N GLY A 185 12.98 -7.73 5.32
CA GLY A 185 11.76 -7.16 5.89
C GLY A 185 10.76 -6.57 4.90
N ALA A 186 9.60 -6.14 5.42
CA ALA A 186 8.47 -5.64 4.63
C ALA A 186 8.86 -4.55 3.64
N HIS A 187 9.78 -3.65 4.02
CA HIS A 187 10.33 -2.62 3.13
C HIS A 187 10.87 -3.18 1.81
N ARG A 188 11.56 -4.34 1.82
CA ARG A 188 12.10 -4.97 0.59
C ARG A 188 11.07 -5.78 -0.18
N VAL A 189 9.99 -6.21 0.50
CA VAL A 189 8.87 -6.90 -0.13
C VAL A 189 7.98 -5.89 -0.86
N LEU A 190 7.58 -4.80 -0.21
CA LEU A 190 6.79 -3.73 -0.82
C LEU A 190 7.59 -2.95 -1.88
N GLY A 191 8.91 -2.83 -1.72
CA GLY A 191 9.72 -2.01 -2.62
C GLY A 191 9.61 -0.53 -2.30
N ASN A 192 9.64 0.32 -3.32
CA ASN A 192 9.24 1.70 -3.14
C ASN A 192 7.74 1.74 -2.87
N HIS A 193 7.33 2.49 -1.87
CA HIS A 193 5.96 2.50 -1.40
C HIS A 193 5.64 3.80 -0.68
N VAL A 194 4.35 4.09 -0.59
CA VAL A 194 3.81 5.15 0.24
C VAL A 194 2.76 4.56 1.17
N VAL A 195 2.73 5.05 2.41
CA VAL A 195 1.66 4.76 3.36
C VAL A 195 0.97 6.09 3.67
N LEU A 196 -0.34 6.12 3.45
CA LEU A 196 -1.22 7.25 3.72
C LEU A 196 -2.03 6.95 4.99
N ASP A 197 -2.13 7.91 5.89
CA ASP A 197 -3.09 7.92 7.01
C ASP A 197 -4.37 8.64 6.58
N LEU A 198 -5.46 7.90 6.48
CA LEU A 198 -6.77 8.38 6.01
C LEU A 198 -7.60 8.93 7.18
N GLY A 199 -7.07 8.90 8.40
CA GLY A 199 -7.84 9.11 9.62
C GLY A 199 -8.60 7.84 10.07
N GLY A 200 -9.21 7.92 11.26
CA GLY A 200 -10.02 6.83 11.82
C GLY A 200 -9.26 5.52 12.10
N GLY A 201 -7.92 5.54 12.07
CA GLY A 201 -7.08 4.34 12.21
C GLY A 201 -6.97 3.49 10.95
N THR A 202 -7.32 4.04 9.78
CA THR A 202 -7.20 3.37 8.48
C THR A 202 -6.03 3.94 7.68
N TYR A 203 -5.21 3.05 7.14
CA TYR A 203 -4.02 3.40 6.37
C TYR A 203 -4.07 2.74 4.99
N ALA A 204 -3.71 3.45 3.93
CA ALA A 204 -3.56 2.90 2.59
C ALA A 204 -2.09 2.68 2.25
N VAL A 205 -1.76 1.51 1.70
CA VAL A 205 -0.43 1.20 1.19
C VAL A 205 -0.48 1.10 -0.32
N TYR A 206 0.43 1.79 -1.00
CA TYR A 206 0.73 1.59 -2.41
C TYR A 206 2.14 1.04 -2.51
N ALA A 207 2.30 -0.13 -3.12
CA ALA A 207 3.60 -0.78 -3.25
C ALA A 207 4.10 -0.78 -4.69
N HIS A 208 5.34 -1.23 -4.86
CA HIS A 208 5.98 -1.45 -6.16
C HIS A 208 6.14 -0.19 -7.01
N ILE A 209 6.25 0.97 -6.34
CA ILE A 209 6.34 2.28 -6.99
C ILE A 209 7.65 2.41 -7.79
N ARG A 210 7.61 3.18 -8.88
CA ARG A 210 8.77 3.43 -9.72
C ARG A 210 9.79 4.25 -8.97
N ARG A 211 11.07 3.86 -9.05
CA ARG A 211 12.16 4.57 -8.38
C ARG A 211 12.24 6.03 -8.82
N GLY A 212 12.35 6.92 -7.85
CA GLY A 212 12.50 8.37 -8.06
C GLY A 212 11.23 9.02 -8.62
N SER A 213 10.06 8.39 -8.44
CA SER A 213 8.79 8.91 -8.98
C SER A 213 7.86 9.48 -7.93
N LEU A 214 8.12 9.29 -6.62
CA LEU A 214 7.27 9.86 -5.59
C LEU A 214 7.33 11.39 -5.64
N THR A 215 6.15 12.01 -5.62
CA THR A 215 5.99 13.48 -5.59
C THR A 215 5.72 14.00 -4.17
N VAL A 216 5.72 13.10 -3.19
CA VAL A 216 5.35 13.36 -1.78
C VAL A 216 6.40 12.82 -0.82
N LYS A 217 6.42 13.37 0.39
CA LYS A 217 7.29 12.95 1.51
C LYS A 217 6.49 12.83 2.81
N PRO A 218 7.03 12.17 3.85
CA PRO A 218 6.34 12.05 5.13
C PRO A 218 6.02 13.43 5.72
N GLY A 219 4.79 13.57 6.23
CA GLY A 219 4.23 14.82 6.77
C GLY A 219 3.41 15.63 5.76
N ASP A 220 3.52 15.35 4.45
CA ASP A 220 2.70 16.03 3.45
C ASP A 220 1.22 15.66 3.60
N ARG A 221 0.33 16.62 3.35
CA ARG A 221 -1.10 16.36 3.15
C ARG A 221 -1.38 16.20 1.67
N VAL A 222 -2.20 15.22 1.33
CA VAL A 222 -2.66 14.95 -0.04
C VAL A 222 -4.17 14.96 -0.08
N ARG A 223 -4.73 15.34 -1.22
CA ARG A 223 -6.17 15.23 -1.49
C ARG A 223 -6.48 13.98 -2.29
N ALA A 224 -7.68 13.44 -2.16
CA ALA A 224 -8.16 12.38 -3.06
C ALA A 224 -7.94 12.80 -4.53
N GLY A 225 -7.49 11.87 -5.38
CA GLY A 225 -7.18 12.16 -6.79
C GLY A 225 -5.83 12.83 -7.06
N GLN A 226 -5.11 13.30 -6.04
CA GLN A 226 -3.78 13.91 -6.23
C GLN A 226 -2.74 12.86 -6.67
N GLU A 227 -1.94 13.15 -7.71
CA GLU A 227 -0.83 12.28 -8.12
C GLU A 227 0.26 12.25 -7.03
N ILE A 228 0.55 11.06 -6.52
CA ILE A 228 1.54 10.80 -5.45
C ILE A 228 2.78 10.05 -5.93
N GLY A 229 2.73 9.50 -7.15
CA GLY A 229 3.84 8.79 -7.76
C GLY A 229 3.44 8.04 -9.02
N ARG A 230 4.26 7.07 -9.42
CA ARG A 230 4.01 6.27 -10.64
C ARG A 230 4.24 4.78 -10.40
N VAL A 231 3.46 3.95 -11.08
CA VAL A 231 3.62 2.49 -11.06
C VAL A 231 5.02 2.09 -11.48
N GLY A 232 5.63 1.20 -10.71
CA GLY A 232 6.97 0.69 -10.94
C GLY A 232 7.04 -0.82 -11.03
N ASN A 233 8.20 -1.36 -10.68
CA ASN A 233 8.50 -2.79 -10.61
C ASN A 233 9.60 -3.03 -9.56
N SER A 234 9.50 -2.34 -8.43
CA SER A 234 10.38 -2.50 -7.27
C SER A 234 9.73 -3.42 -6.24
N GLY A 235 10.49 -3.97 -5.30
CA GLY A 235 9.92 -4.93 -4.35
C GLY A 235 9.70 -6.31 -4.96
N ASN A 236 8.83 -7.13 -4.38
CA ASN A 236 8.65 -8.53 -4.73
C ASN A 236 7.58 -8.72 -5.81
N THR A 237 7.87 -8.31 -7.05
CA THR A 237 6.92 -8.34 -8.17
C THR A 237 7.34 -9.30 -9.29
N THR A 238 6.35 -9.73 -10.08
CA THR A 238 6.58 -10.47 -11.33
C THR A 238 6.58 -9.54 -12.55
N GLU A 239 5.82 -8.47 -12.54
CA GLU A 239 5.75 -7.48 -13.61
C GLU A 239 5.25 -6.13 -13.05
N PRO A 240 5.38 -5.02 -13.80
CA PRO A 240 4.83 -3.74 -13.37
C PRO A 240 3.31 -3.78 -13.14
N HIS A 241 2.87 -3.45 -11.93
CA HIS A 241 1.47 -3.34 -11.51
C HIS A 241 1.36 -2.41 -10.30
N LEU A 242 0.15 -1.96 -9.98
CA LEU A 242 -0.15 -1.34 -8.69
C LEU A 242 -0.63 -2.43 -7.73
N HIS A 243 0.04 -2.56 -6.58
CA HIS A 243 -0.49 -3.27 -5.41
C HIS A 243 -1.03 -2.25 -4.42
N LEU A 244 -2.31 -2.37 -4.05
CA LEU A 244 -2.98 -1.50 -3.09
C LEU A 244 -3.68 -2.32 -2.00
N HIS A 245 -3.60 -1.88 -0.76
CA HIS A 245 -4.47 -2.38 0.32
C HIS A 245 -4.70 -1.34 1.40
N LEU A 246 -5.76 -1.54 2.19
CA LEU A 246 -5.97 -0.82 3.44
C LEU A 246 -5.57 -1.67 4.64
N MET A 247 -5.09 -1.02 5.70
CA MET A 247 -4.67 -1.67 6.94
C MET A 247 -4.98 -0.83 8.19
N ASP A 248 -5.03 -1.48 9.37
CA ASP A 248 -5.44 -0.88 10.65
C ASP A 248 -4.30 -0.23 11.47
N GLY A 249 -3.17 0.04 10.85
CA GLY A 249 -2.02 0.69 11.46
C GLY A 249 -0.94 1.01 10.44
N PRO A 250 0.01 1.92 10.74
CA PRO A 250 0.97 2.43 9.75
C PRO A 250 2.16 1.48 9.45
N ASP A 251 2.35 0.44 10.26
CA ASP A 251 3.45 -0.53 10.14
C ASP A 251 2.94 -1.83 9.50
N PRO A 252 3.30 -2.13 8.23
CA PRO A 252 2.88 -3.37 7.56
C PRO A 252 3.25 -4.64 8.35
N ASP A 253 4.41 -4.68 9.03
CA ASP A 253 4.81 -5.87 9.81
C ASP A 253 3.84 -6.15 10.99
N ALA A 254 3.10 -5.13 11.43
CA ALA A 254 2.22 -5.19 12.58
C ALA A 254 0.72 -5.10 12.23
N ALA A 255 0.37 -4.48 11.11
CA ALA A 255 -1.00 -4.14 10.77
C ALA A 255 -1.81 -5.33 10.25
N ARG A 256 -3.12 -5.16 10.20
CA ARG A 256 -4.08 -6.09 9.60
C ARG A 256 -4.79 -5.45 8.45
N GLY A 257 -5.16 -6.26 7.47
CA GLY A 257 -5.96 -5.77 6.36
C GLY A 257 -7.35 -5.30 6.80
N VAL A 258 -7.76 -4.19 6.20
CA VAL A 258 -9.09 -3.59 6.31
C VAL A 258 -9.77 -3.75 4.93
N PRO A 259 -11.00 -4.24 4.86
CA PRO A 259 -11.72 -4.32 3.58
C PRO A 259 -11.99 -2.93 3.04
N PHE A 260 -11.99 -2.78 1.71
CA PHE A 260 -12.25 -1.52 1.04
C PHE A 260 -13.16 -1.75 -0.17
N THR A 261 -13.71 -0.66 -0.70
CA THR A 261 -14.38 -0.63 -2.00
C THR A 261 -14.01 0.66 -2.72
N TRP A 262 -13.84 0.63 -4.04
CA TRP A 262 -13.65 1.85 -4.81
C TRP A 262 -14.98 2.49 -5.15
N ARG A 263 -15.09 3.80 -4.95
CA ARG A 263 -16.26 4.57 -5.35
C ARG A 263 -16.49 4.42 -6.86
N GLY A 264 -17.73 4.13 -7.27
CA GLY A 264 -18.13 3.96 -8.66
C GLY A 264 -17.68 2.66 -9.33
N VAL A 265 -16.62 1.99 -8.84
CA VAL A 265 -16.05 0.77 -9.44
C VAL A 265 -16.34 -0.49 -8.62
N GLY A 266 -16.42 -0.37 -7.29
CA GLY A 266 -16.49 -1.53 -6.41
C GLY A 266 -15.12 -2.19 -6.19
N VAL A 267 -15.12 -3.51 -6.06
CA VAL A 267 -13.90 -4.34 -6.01
C VAL A 267 -13.96 -5.33 -7.17
N PRO A 268 -13.25 -5.07 -8.29
CA PRO A 268 -13.32 -5.93 -9.47
C PRO A 268 -12.71 -7.31 -9.21
N ALA A 269 -13.30 -8.37 -9.79
CA ALA A 269 -12.79 -9.74 -9.72
C ALA A 269 -11.56 -9.95 -10.63
N ASN A 270 -10.85 -11.04 -10.43
CA ASN A 270 -9.66 -11.39 -11.20
C ASN A 270 -9.98 -11.49 -12.69
N GLY A 271 -9.25 -10.73 -13.50
CA GLY A 271 -9.46 -10.64 -14.95
C GLY A 271 -10.62 -9.73 -15.35
N GLU A 272 -11.41 -9.21 -14.42
CA GLU A 272 -12.41 -8.19 -14.69
C GLU A 272 -11.72 -6.87 -15.04
N THR A 273 -12.19 -6.25 -16.12
CA THR A 273 -11.69 -4.95 -16.58
C THR A 273 -12.62 -3.86 -16.09
N PHE A 274 -12.05 -2.76 -15.59
CA PHE A 274 -12.79 -1.58 -15.16
C PHE A 274 -12.16 -0.31 -15.76
N THR A 275 -12.96 0.74 -15.87
CA THR A 275 -12.52 2.05 -16.37
C THR A 275 -12.87 3.10 -15.32
N VAL A 276 -11.91 4.00 -15.06
CA VAL A 276 -12.11 5.16 -14.19
C VAL A 276 -11.95 6.41 -15.03
N ASP A 277 -13.00 7.22 -15.10
CA ASP A 277 -12.95 8.47 -15.84
C ASP A 277 -12.05 9.48 -15.13
N ALA A 278 -11.34 10.30 -15.91
CA ALA A 278 -10.44 11.30 -15.36
C ALA A 278 -11.19 12.34 -14.51
N VAL A 279 -12.47 12.61 -14.81
CA VAL A 279 -13.36 13.54 -14.08
C VAL A 279 -13.79 12.99 -12.71
N ASP A 280 -14.08 11.69 -12.60
CA ASP A 280 -14.44 11.06 -11.32
C ASP A 280 -13.29 11.10 -10.29
N ALA A 281 -12.05 11.18 -10.78
CA ALA A 281 -10.87 11.39 -9.94
C ALA A 281 -10.75 12.84 -9.43
N VAL A 282 -11.31 13.83 -10.14
CA VAL A 282 -11.27 15.27 -9.78
C VAL A 282 -12.50 15.70 -8.98
N ASP A 283 -13.69 15.14 -9.22
CA ASP A 283 -14.89 15.45 -8.43
C ASP A 283 -14.77 14.96 -6.97
N ALA A 284 -13.86 14.01 -6.71
CA ALA A 284 -13.41 13.68 -5.35
C ALA A 284 -12.71 14.86 -4.64
N VAL A 285 -12.14 15.80 -5.40
CA VAL A 285 -11.51 17.03 -4.90
C VAL A 285 -12.58 18.10 -4.58
N ASP A 286 -13.59 18.24 -5.45
CA ASP A 286 -14.60 19.30 -5.33
C ASP A 286 -15.74 19.00 -4.33
N ALA A 287 -16.12 17.73 -4.17
CA ALA A 287 -17.16 17.32 -3.21
C ALA A 287 -16.76 17.57 -1.74
N VAL A 288 -15.46 17.66 -1.44
CA VAL A 288 -14.93 17.89 -0.09
C VAL A 288 -14.87 19.39 0.23
N ASP A 289 -14.53 20.25 -0.75
CA ASP A 289 -14.55 21.72 -0.56
C ASP A 289 -15.99 22.23 -0.29
N ALA A 290 -17.01 21.58 -0.86
CA ALA A 290 -18.41 21.84 -0.54
C ALA A 290 -18.80 21.41 0.89
N GLY A 291 -18.18 20.35 1.43
CA GLY A 291 -18.41 19.87 2.80
C GLY A 291 -17.69 20.69 3.88
N ALA A 292 -16.50 21.21 3.58
CA ALA A 292 -15.74 22.09 4.49
C ALA A 292 -16.34 23.50 4.59
N ALA A 293 -17.07 23.96 3.57
CA ALA A 293 -17.78 25.24 3.59
C ALA A 293 -19.13 25.19 4.35
N GLY A 294 -19.65 23.98 4.65
CA GLY A 294 -20.96 23.78 5.29
C GLY A 294 -20.96 23.73 6.82
N ASP A 295 -19.79 23.66 7.47
CA ASP A 295 -19.65 23.55 8.94
C ASP A 295 -19.33 24.89 9.63
N ALA A 296 -19.36 26.00 8.88
CA ALA A 296 -19.14 27.35 9.40
C ALA A 296 -20.42 28.19 9.27
N GLY A 297 -21.42 27.91 10.10
CA GLY A 297 -22.52 28.86 10.29
C GLY A 297 -23.83 28.25 10.78
N ASP A 298 -23.94 28.01 12.09
CA ASP A 298 -25.24 28.13 12.77
C ASP A 298 -25.02 28.43 14.27
N ASP A 299 -24.61 29.66 14.59
CA ASP A 299 -24.82 30.23 15.92
C ASP A 299 -26.05 31.12 15.84
N GLY A 300 -27.20 30.50 16.13
CA GLY A 300 -28.52 31.10 16.12
C GLY A 300 -28.68 32.27 17.10
N ASP A 301 -29.24 33.36 16.58
CA ASP A 301 -29.73 34.50 17.34
C ASP A 301 -31.12 34.18 17.93
N ALA A 302 -31.30 34.41 19.23
CA ALA A 302 -32.58 34.36 19.91
C ALA A 302 -32.75 35.59 20.83
N PRO A 303 -33.90 36.30 20.79
CA PRO A 303 -34.06 37.55 21.52
C PRO A 303 -34.64 37.33 22.93
N GLY A 304 -34.01 37.93 23.94
CA GLY A 304 -34.45 37.87 25.34
C GLY A 304 -34.40 39.23 26.03
N ARG A 305 -35.58 39.74 26.38
CA ARG A 305 -35.86 41.00 27.11
C ARG A 305 -35.14 41.11 28.46
N GLY A 306 -34.74 42.32 28.85
CA GLY A 306 -34.43 42.64 30.25
C GLY A 306 -33.83 44.03 30.47
N GLY A 307 -34.68 45.04 30.70
CA GLY A 307 -34.23 46.42 30.90
C GLY A 307 -33.45 46.66 32.20
N LYS A 308 -32.69 47.75 32.22
CA LYS A 308 -32.44 48.57 33.42
C LYS A 308 -32.07 50.00 33.01
N ARG A 309 -32.65 50.93 33.77
CA ARG A 309 -32.53 52.39 33.66
C ARG A 309 -31.21 52.89 34.27
N GLY A 310 -30.76 54.04 33.78
CA GLY A 310 -29.78 54.95 34.39
C GLY A 310 -29.30 55.94 33.32
N VAL A 311 -29.97 57.07 33.07
CA VAL A 311 -29.84 58.37 33.78
C VAL A 311 -28.37 58.81 33.92
N ARG A 312 -27.86 59.66 33.00
CA ARG A 312 -27.64 61.12 33.18
C ARG A 312 -26.79 61.73 32.05
N ASP A 313 -27.33 62.81 31.50
CA ASP A 313 -26.73 64.09 31.05
C ASP A 313 -25.24 64.20 30.68
N GLY A 314 -24.96 64.88 29.56
CA GLY A 314 -23.65 65.50 29.36
C GLY A 314 -23.28 65.99 27.95
N ARG A 315 -23.92 67.08 27.50
CA ARG A 315 -23.40 68.21 26.68
C ARG A 315 -22.05 68.08 25.90
N SER A 316 -22.15 68.50 24.62
CA SER A 316 -21.32 69.48 23.85
C SER A 316 -19.93 69.15 23.28
N GLY A 317 -19.73 69.61 22.03
CA GLY A 317 -18.46 70.00 21.38
C GLY A 317 -18.03 69.03 20.27
N ALA A 318 -18.19 69.25 18.97
CA ALA A 318 -17.70 70.31 18.06
C ALA A 318 -16.17 70.29 17.80
N VAL A 319 -15.82 70.54 16.53
CA VAL A 319 -14.49 70.77 15.89
C VAL A 319 -13.80 69.47 15.43
N GLY A 320 -13.64 69.18 14.13
CA GLY A 320 -12.83 69.91 13.13
C GLY A 320 -11.37 69.42 13.25
N GLY A 321 -10.74 68.72 12.30
CA GLY A 321 -10.47 69.14 10.93
C GLY A 321 -8.98 69.50 10.80
N ALA A 322 -8.29 68.79 9.88
CA ALA A 322 -6.96 69.06 9.30
C ALA A 322 -5.70 68.68 10.09
N GLY A 323 -4.82 68.00 9.36
CA GLY A 323 -3.47 67.56 9.71
C GLY A 323 -3.02 66.51 8.70
#